data_AF-A0A1B6AU61-F1
#
_entry.id   AF-A0A1B6AU61-F1
#
_cell.length_a   1.000
_cell.length_b   1.000
_cell.length_c   1.000
_cell.angle_alpha   90.00
_cell.angle_beta   90.00
_cell.angle_gamma   90.00
#
_symmetry.space_group_name_H-M   'P 1'
#
loop_
_entity.id
_entity.type
_entity.pdbx_description
1 polymer ?
#
loop_
_entity_poly.entity_id
_entity_poly.type
_entity_poly.pdbx_seq_one_letter_code
_entity_poly.pdbx_strand_id
1 'polypeptide(L)'
;MTRQHMRAPLQTALAAWRQARGVAEGANPRRTGLAYHRAVNHLQFYVSLLRVGPRPKGEVRDELRAACHALSVLGRESVPTVVAAGATHYVAIHARIALAAAHLADPAHGEASRVASALAGPALERFDPDGVGGVPPRERIAGAADVRMLLAGVVAGRPPGRGAAGEPWLVTDDASAGFRAAYRDRRLFRRAVLPSCAGLDPAAEALRLGTESVGLHTALAREIPAHAAERERARGELRLLARRLGRTVPPVG
;
A
#
# COMPACT_ATOMS: atom_id res chain seq x y z
N MET A 1 -27.83 -1.84 -3.12
CA MET A 1 -27.21 -2.42 -1.90
C MET A 1 -27.15 -1.33 -0.84
N THR A 2 -27.71 -1.57 0.35
CA THR A 2 -27.64 -0.62 1.46
C THR A 2 -26.24 -0.61 2.10
N ARG A 3 -25.83 0.51 2.71
CA ARG A 3 -24.50 0.71 3.34
C ARG A 3 -24.14 -0.39 4.36
N GLN A 4 -25.15 -0.89 5.08
CA GLN A 4 -25.02 -1.97 6.05
C GLN A 4 -24.59 -3.30 5.41
N HIS A 5 -25.07 -3.61 4.19
CA HIS A 5 -24.65 -4.81 3.45
C HIS A 5 -23.23 -4.68 2.88
N MET A 6 -22.73 -3.46 2.63
CA MET A 6 -21.36 -3.25 2.15
C MET A 6 -20.29 -3.39 3.24
N ARG A 7 -20.64 -3.14 4.51
CA ARG A 7 -19.69 -3.23 5.63
C ARG A 7 -19.46 -4.66 6.17
N ALA A 8 -20.27 -5.65 5.80
CA ALA A 8 -20.04 -7.04 6.21
C ALA A 8 -18.68 -7.61 5.73
N PRO A 9 -18.26 -7.39 4.46
CA PRO A 9 -16.90 -7.68 4.01
C PRO A 9 -15.80 -7.00 4.83
N LEU A 10 -16.00 -5.74 5.23
CA LEU A 10 -15.05 -5.00 6.07
C LEU A 10 -14.91 -5.66 7.44
N GLN A 11 -16.02 -6.00 8.11
CA GLN A 11 -15.98 -6.66 9.42
C GLN A 11 -15.28 -8.03 9.34
N THR A 12 -15.54 -8.80 8.28
CA THR A 12 -14.84 -10.07 8.04
C THR A 12 -13.33 -9.86 7.85
N ALA A 13 -12.95 -8.79 7.14
CA ALA A 13 -11.55 -8.44 6.93
C ALA A 13 -10.85 -8.06 8.24
N LEU A 14 -11.48 -7.21 9.06
CA LEU A 14 -10.93 -6.78 10.36
C LEU A 14 -10.82 -7.95 11.34
N ALA A 15 -11.81 -8.84 11.39
CA ALA A 15 -11.74 -10.05 12.21
C ALA A 15 -10.59 -10.98 11.77
N ALA A 16 -10.41 -11.16 10.46
CA ALA A 16 -9.31 -11.96 9.92
C ALA A 16 -7.93 -11.32 10.19
N TRP A 17 -7.83 -9.99 10.15
CA TRP A 17 -6.60 -9.28 10.50
C TRP A 17 -6.26 -9.45 11.99
N ARG A 18 -7.23 -9.27 12.90
CA ARG A 18 -7.02 -9.52 14.33
C ARG A 18 -6.56 -10.95 14.59
N GLN A 19 -7.19 -11.92 13.92
CA GLN A 19 -6.76 -13.32 13.99
C GLN A 19 -5.33 -13.52 13.50
N ALA A 20 -4.91 -12.84 12.42
CA ALA A 20 -3.55 -12.94 11.91
C ALA A 20 -2.50 -12.42 12.89
N ARG A 21 -2.79 -11.31 13.60
CA ARG A 21 -1.94 -10.80 14.69
C ARG A 21 -1.85 -11.80 15.84
N GLY A 22 -2.98 -12.34 16.30
CA GLY A 22 -2.98 -13.36 17.37
C GLY A 22 -2.25 -14.67 16.99
N VAL A 23 -2.32 -15.11 15.73
CA VAL A 23 -1.54 -16.28 15.27
C VAL A 23 -0.04 -15.97 15.20
N ALA A 24 0.36 -14.71 14.96
CA ALA A 24 1.77 -14.32 14.92
C ALA A 24 2.47 -14.51 16.27
N GLU A 25 1.74 -14.36 17.37
CA GLU A 25 2.23 -14.59 18.74
C GLU A 25 2.57 -16.09 19.00
N GLY A 26 2.02 -17.02 18.20
CA GLY A 26 2.17 -18.48 18.34
C GLY A 26 3.24 -19.16 17.46
N ALA A 27 4.14 -18.39 16.83
CA ALA A 27 5.40 -18.84 16.22
C ALA A 27 5.38 -19.82 15.01
N ASN A 28 4.26 -20.10 14.32
CA ASN A 28 4.28 -20.85 13.05
C ASN A 28 4.16 -19.90 11.83
N PRO A 29 5.26 -19.59 11.12
CA PRO A 29 5.26 -18.59 10.04
C PRO A 29 4.29 -18.92 8.90
N ARG A 30 4.10 -20.20 8.58
CA ARG A 30 3.18 -20.63 7.50
C ARG A 30 1.73 -20.34 7.86
N ARG A 31 1.32 -20.65 9.09
CA ARG A 31 -0.04 -20.36 9.57
C ARG A 31 -0.28 -18.86 9.63
N THR A 32 0.69 -18.10 10.13
CA THR A 32 0.61 -16.64 10.19
C THR A 32 0.51 -16.04 8.79
N GLY A 33 1.35 -16.49 7.84
CA GLY A 33 1.30 -16.05 6.45
C GLY A 33 -0.04 -16.32 5.77
N LEU A 34 -0.65 -17.49 6.00
CA LEU A 34 -1.99 -17.81 5.49
C LEU A 34 -3.08 -16.93 6.10
N ALA A 35 -3.00 -16.64 7.40
CA ALA A 35 -3.93 -15.76 8.09
C ALA A 35 -3.87 -14.33 7.52
N TYR A 36 -2.66 -13.77 7.35
CA TYR A 36 -2.47 -12.48 6.70
C TYR A 36 -2.95 -12.48 5.24
N HIS A 37 -2.68 -13.54 4.48
CA HIS A 37 -3.18 -13.66 3.11
C HIS A 37 -4.71 -13.61 3.04
N ARG A 38 -5.39 -14.27 3.98
CA ARG A 38 -6.86 -14.22 4.09
C ARG A 38 -7.35 -12.81 4.42
N ALA A 39 -6.72 -12.15 5.39
CA ALA A 39 -7.05 -10.77 5.76
C ALA A 39 -6.90 -9.81 4.56
N VAL A 40 -5.75 -9.85 3.87
CA VAL A 40 -5.48 -9.04 2.68
C VAL A 40 -6.54 -9.28 1.61
N ASN A 41 -6.90 -10.54 1.35
CA ASN A 41 -7.91 -10.88 0.34
C ASN A 41 -9.31 -10.32 0.67
N HIS A 42 -9.73 -10.37 1.93
CA HIS A 42 -11.03 -9.83 2.34
C HIS A 42 -11.05 -8.30 2.24
N LEU A 43 -10.01 -7.62 2.76
CA LEU A 43 -9.95 -6.17 2.72
C LEU A 43 -9.79 -5.63 1.30
N GLN A 44 -8.99 -6.30 0.46
CA GLN A 44 -8.87 -5.99 -0.96
C GLN A 44 -10.22 -6.14 -1.69
N PHE A 45 -10.99 -7.18 -1.38
CA PHE A 45 -12.31 -7.34 -1.98
C PHE A 45 -13.25 -6.21 -1.57
N TYR A 46 -13.22 -5.78 -0.31
CA TYR A 46 -13.98 -4.61 0.15
C TYR A 46 -13.59 -3.34 -0.62
N VAL A 47 -12.30 -3.04 -0.74
CA VAL A 47 -11.79 -1.91 -1.54
C VAL A 47 -12.28 -1.98 -2.99
N SER A 48 -12.19 -3.15 -3.64
CA SER A 48 -12.68 -3.32 -5.01
C SER A 48 -14.19 -3.15 -5.13
N LEU A 49 -14.99 -3.56 -4.13
CA LEU A 49 -16.43 -3.30 -4.10
C LEU A 49 -16.73 -1.80 -4.03
N LEU A 50 -15.99 -1.05 -3.21
CA LEU A 50 -16.13 0.41 -3.12
C LEU A 50 -15.73 1.11 -4.43
N ARG A 51 -14.66 0.66 -5.09
CA ARG A 51 -14.18 1.25 -6.36
C ARG A 51 -15.16 1.07 -7.52
N VAL A 52 -15.77 -0.12 -7.65
CA VAL A 52 -16.64 -0.46 -8.80
C VAL A 52 -18.13 -0.29 -8.53
N GLY A 53 -18.48 0.00 -7.28
CA GLY A 53 -19.84 0.31 -6.87
C GLY A 53 -20.38 1.57 -7.56
N PRO A 54 -21.71 1.76 -7.59
CA PRO A 54 -22.31 2.96 -8.16
C PRO A 54 -21.73 4.19 -7.46
N ARG A 55 -21.01 5.08 -8.17
CA ARG A 55 -20.25 6.23 -7.63
C ARG A 55 -21.11 7.14 -6.75
N PRO A 56 -21.04 7.08 -5.40
CA PRO A 56 -21.76 8.00 -4.54
C PRO A 56 -20.87 9.22 -4.23
N LYS A 57 -21.50 10.35 -3.87
CA LYS A 57 -20.84 11.60 -3.46
C LYS A 57 -19.93 11.39 -2.23
N GLY A 58 -18.95 12.30 -2.05
CA GLY A 58 -18.18 12.57 -0.81
C GLY A 58 -17.79 11.37 0.06
N GLU A 59 -18.70 10.93 0.93
CA GLU A 59 -18.48 9.91 1.97
C GLU A 59 -17.91 8.58 1.46
N VAL A 60 -18.34 8.10 0.29
CA VAL A 60 -17.80 6.83 -0.23
C VAL A 60 -16.37 6.97 -0.74
N ARG A 61 -15.97 8.19 -1.14
CA ARG A 61 -14.57 8.48 -1.45
C ARG A 61 -13.71 8.44 -0.20
N ASP A 62 -14.21 8.99 0.91
CA ASP A 62 -13.48 8.99 2.20
C ASP A 62 -13.40 7.59 2.80
N GLU A 63 -14.49 6.81 2.74
CA GLU A 63 -14.51 5.40 3.16
C GLU A 63 -13.58 4.53 2.29
N LEU A 64 -13.54 4.77 0.97
CA LEU A 64 -12.57 4.12 0.08
C LEU A 64 -11.13 4.48 0.45
N ARG A 65 -10.82 5.76 0.68
CA ARG A 65 -9.47 6.20 1.08
C ARG A 65 -9.04 5.62 2.42
N ALA A 66 -9.96 5.55 3.39
CA ALA A 66 -9.74 4.89 4.68
C ALA A 66 -9.46 3.39 4.52
N ALA A 67 -10.27 2.69 3.71
CA ALA A 67 -10.09 1.26 3.42
C ALA A 67 -8.79 0.97 2.66
N CYS A 68 -8.42 1.84 1.71
CA CYS A 68 -7.14 1.79 1.02
C CYS A 68 -5.97 2.00 1.99
N HIS A 69 -6.07 2.95 2.92
CA HIS A 69 -5.04 3.15 3.93
C HIS A 69 -4.87 1.88 4.79
N ALA A 70 -5.97 1.34 5.32
CA ALA A 70 -5.94 0.10 6.09
C ALA A 70 -5.35 -1.08 5.31
N LEU A 71 -5.69 -1.22 4.02
CA LEU A 71 -5.12 -2.25 3.16
C LEU A 71 -3.61 -2.07 2.96
N SER A 72 -3.13 -0.83 2.91
CA SER A 72 -1.70 -0.55 2.84
C SER A 72 -0.97 -0.92 4.15
N VAL A 73 -1.56 -0.64 5.31
CA VAL A 73 -1.01 -1.01 6.63
C VAL A 73 -0.94 -2.53 6.76
N LEU A 74 -2.06 -3.21 6.53
CA LEU A 74 -2.14 -4.67 6.52
C LEU A 74 -1.15 -5.29 5.51
N GLY A 75 -1.01 -4.68 4.33
CA GLY A 75 -0.05 -5.09 3.31
C GLY A 75 1.40 -5.02 3.83
N ARG A 76 1.79 -3.91 4.45
CA ARG A 76 3.13 -3.75 5.06
C ARG A 76 3.40 -4.76 6.17
N GLU A 77 2.41 -5.03 7.02
CA GLU A 77 2.50 -6.06 8.06
C GLU A 77 2.63 -7.46 7.47
N SER A 78 1.86 -7.76 6.41
CA SER A 78 1.81 -9.10 5.82
C SER A 78 3.09 -9.51 5.07
N VAL A 79 3.76 -8.57 4.40
CA VAL A 79 4.93 -8.84 3.55
C VAL A 79 6.06 -9.55 4.32
N PRO A 80 6.57 -9.06 5.46
CA PRO A 80 7.62 -9.76 6.20
C PRO A 80 7.19 -11.14 6.70
N THR A 81 5.93 -11.31 7.10
CA THR A 81 5.41 -12.62 7.53
C THR A 81 5.35 -13.62 6.37
N VAL A 82 4.89 -13.20 5.21
CA VAL A 82 4.82 -14.04 4.00
C VAL A 82 6.23 -14.39 3.51
N VAL A 83 7.20 -13.49 3.67
CA VAL A 83 8.62 -13.80 3.47
C VAL A 83 9.08 -14.90 4.43
N ALA A 84 8.82 -14.75 5.73
CA ALA A 84 9.20 -15.74 6.75
C ALA A 84 8.53 -17.11 6.54
N ALA A 85 7.32 -17.12 5.97
CA ALA A 85 6.60 -18.34 5.61
C ALA A 85 7.20 -19.10 4.41
N GLY A 86 8.18 -18.52 3.70
CA GLY A 86 8.73 -19.06 2.45
C GLY A 86 7.78 -18.92 1.25
N ALA A 87 6.70 -18.14 1.39
CA ALA A 87 5.66 -18.00 0.38
C ALA A 87 5.99 -16.88 -0.62
N THR A 88 7.15 -16.99 -1.27
CA THR A 88 7.77 -15.97 -2.13
C THR A 88 6.84 -15.41 -3.21
N HIS A 89 5.97 -16.25 -3.77
CA HIS A 89 4.95 -15.83 -4.76
C HIS A 89 4.04 -14.71 -4.26
N TYR A 90 3.62 -14.74 -3.00
CA TYR A 90 2.68 -13.77 -2.45
C TYR A 90 3.35 -12.47 -2.00
N VAL A 91 4.68 -12.46 -1.83
CA VAL A 91 5.42 -11.27 -1.38
C VAL A 91 5.24 -10.11 -2.37
N ALA A 92 5.51 -10.36 -3.66
CA ALA A 92 5.34 -9.35 -4.69
C ALA A 92 3.88 -8.92 -4.83
N ILE A 93 2.94 -9.87 -4.75
CA ILE A 93 1.51 -9.59 -4.85
C ILE A 93 1.05 -8.68 -3.71
N HIS A 94 1.40 -8.98 -2.47
CA HIS A 94 1.03 -8.18 -1.31
C HIS A 94 1.67 -6.79 -1.35
N ALA A 95 2.96 -6.70 -1.73
CA ALA A 95 3.63 -5.42 -1.89
C ALA A 95 2.99 -4.54 -2.98
N ARG A 96 2.57 -5.13 -4.12
CA ARG A 96 1.86 -4.43 -5.20
C ARG A 96 0.45 -3.98 -4.79
N ILE A 97 -0.29 -4.85 -4.09
CA ILE A 97 -1.60 -4.49 -3.52
C ILE A 97 -1.43 -3.32 -2.56
N ALA A 98 -0.47 -3.40 -1.64
CA ALA A 98 -0.16 -2.34 -0.69
C ALA A 98 0.18 -1.04 -1.42
N LEU A 99 1.00 -1.10 -2.49
CA LEU A 99 1.40 0.09 -3.27
C LEU A 99 0.20 0.81 -3.85
N ALA A 100 -0.68 0.08 -4.55
CA ALA A 100 -1.89 0.66 -5.10
C ALA A 100 -2.77 1.27 -4.00
N ALA A 101 -3.01 0.54 -2.91
CA ALA A 101 -3.81 1.02 -1.80
C ALA A 101 -3.22 2.29 -1.17
N ALA A 102 -1.91 2.31 -0.90
CA ALA A 102 -1.25 3.45 -0.30
C ALA A 102 -1.33 4.68 -1.20
N HIS A 103 -1.09 4.51 -2.51
CA HIS A 103 -1.20 5.60 -3.49
C HIS A 103 -2.62 6.18 -3.56
N LEU A 104 -3.66 5.33 -3.53
CA LEU A 104 -5.06 5.77 -3.55
C LEU A 104 -5.53 6.41 -2.23
N ALA A 105 -4.87 6.07 -1.11
CA ALA A 105 -5.14 6.66 0.20
C ALA A 105 -4.40 7.98 0.43
N ASP A 106 -3.28 8.18 -0.27
CA ASP A 106 -2.39 9.34 -0.15
C ASP A 106 -3.06 10.61 -0.72
N PRO A 107 -3.36 11.61 0.11
CA PRO A 107 -3.94 12.87 -0.37
C PRO A 107 -2.98 13.70 -1.23
N ALA A 108 -1.67 13.44 -1.18
CA ALA A 108 -0.67 14.05 -2.05
C ALA A 108 -0.46 13.26 -3.35
N HIS A 109 -1.10 12.09 -3.52
CA HIS A 109 -0.95 11.20 -4.67
C HIS A 109 0.51 10.85 -5.01
N GLY A 110 1.38 10.81 -4.01
CA GLY A 110 2.81 10.55 -4.21
C GLY A 110 3.66 11.74 -4.63
N GLU A 111 3.09 12.92 -4.74
CA GLU A 111 3.80 14.11 -5.20
C GLU A 111 4.33 14.91 -4.00
N ALA A 112 5.66 14.95 -3.84
CA ALA A 112 6.30 15.66 -2.74
C ALA A 112 5.95 17.16 -2.69
N SER A 113 5.75 17.80 -3.84
CA SER A 113 5.32 19.20 -3.96
C SER A 113 3.92 19.47 -3.41
N ARG A 114 3.05 18.44 -3.30
CA ARG A 114 1.67 18.57 -2.84
C ARG A 114 1.51 18.33 -1.34
N VAL A 115 2.55 17.82 -0.66
CA VAL A 115 2.49 17.42 0.76
C VAL A 115 1.99 18.55 1.65
N ALA A 116 2.57 19.75 1.57
CA ALA A 116 2.16 20.89 2.40
C ALA A 116 0.66 21.18 2.28
N SER A 117 0.14 21.25 1.04
CA SER A 117 -1.30 21.46 0.81
C SER A 117 -2.17 20.29 1.28
N ALA A 118 -1.67 19.06 1.15
CA ALA A 118 -2.41 17.84 1.50
C ALA A 118 -2.56 17.67 3.02
N LEU A 119 -1.65 18.26 3.82
CA LEU A 119 -1.69 18.19 5.28
C LEU A 119 -2.91 18.90 5.89
N ALA A 120 -3.52 19.86 5.19
CA ALA A 120 -4.74 20.54 5.62
C ALA A 120 -6.01 19.66 5.49
N GLY A 121 -5.90 18.47 4.87
CA GLY A 121 -7.03 17.56 4.70
C GLY A 121 -7.55 16.97 6.02
N PRO A 122 -8.77 16.42 6.02
CA PRO A 122 -9.36 15.84 7.21
C PRO A 122 -8.67 14.52 7.59
N ALA A 123 -8.78 14.18 8.88
CA ALA A 123 -8.55 12.81 9.33
C ALA A 123 -9.69 11.91 8.83
N LEU A 124 -9.35 10.67 8.46
CA LEU A 124 -10.32 9.67 8.01
C LEU A 124 -10.63 8.66 9.13
N GLU A 125 -11.72 7.92 8.98
CA GLU A 125 -12.03 6.77 9.85
C GLU A 125 -10.87 5.76 9.82
N ARG A 126 -10.51 5.21 10.98
CA ARG A 126 -9.45 4.21 11.10
C ARG A 126 -10.05 2.81 11.01
N PHE A 127 -9.69 2.08 9.97
CA PHE A 127 -10.03 0.66 9.81
C PHE A 127 -8.84 -0.23 10.19
N ASP A 128 -8.47 -0.22 11.47
CA ASP A 128 -7.47 -1.13 12.06
C ASP A 128 -8.16 -1.86 13.23
N PRO A 129 -8.00 -3.19 13.38
CA PRO A 129 -8.62 -3.95 14.47
C PRO A 129 -8.40 -3.39 15.87
N ASP A 130 -7.25 -2.77 16.11
CA ASP A 130 -6.83 -2.28 17.44
C ASP A 130 -6.55 -0.77 17.42
N GLY A 131 -6.88 -0.12 16.30
CA GLY A 131 -6.61 1.30 16.08
C GLY A 131 -7.60 2.20 16.81
N VAL A 132 -7.08 3.28 17.39
CA VAL A 132 -7.88 4.33 18.04
C VAL A 132 -7.74 5.65 17.27
N GLY A 133 -8.82 6.45 17.26
CA GLY A 133 -8.84 7.77 16.63
C GLY A 133 -8.88 7.74 15.10
N GLY A 134 -8.78 8.92 14.48
CA GLY A 134 -8.73 9.05 13.03
C GLY A 134 -7.34 8.85 12.44
N VAL A 135 -7.27 8.71 11.11
CA VAL A 135 -6.02 8.65 10.33
C VAL A 135 -5.78 10.02 9.68
N PRO A 136 -4.85 10.85 10.20
CA PRO A 136 -4.56 12.15 9.62
C PRO A 136 -3.82 12.03 8.27
N PRO A 137 -3.83 13.09 7.42
CA PRO A 137 -3.10 13.10 6.16
C PRO A 137 -1.62 12.71 6.26
N ARG A 138 -0.90 13.21 7.29
CA ARG A 138 0.52 12.89 7.52
C ARG A 138 0.81 11.39 7.60
N GLU A 139 -0.08 10.64 8.26
CA GLU A 139 0.07 9.18 8.41
C GLU A 139 -0.19 8.45 7.09
N ARG A 140 -1.12 8.96 6.28
CA ARG A 140 -1.40 8.41 4.94
C ARG A 140 -0.26 8.66 3.96
N ILE A 141 0.32 9.87 3.97
CA ILE A 141 1.49 10.23 3.16
C ILE A 141 2.70 9.40 3.58
N ALA A 142 2.98 9.29 4.88
CA ALA A 142 4.08 8.48 5.41
C ALA A 142 3.91 7.00 5.04
N GLY A 143 2.70 6.45 5.19
CA GLY A 143 2.39 5.08 4.77
C GLY A 143 2.63 4.85 3.26
N ALA A 144 2.28 5.83 2.42
CA ALA A 144 2.55 5.77 0.99
C ALA A 144 4.05 5.86 0.65
N ALA A 145 4.83 6.63 1.41
CA ALA A 145 6.28 6.65 1.30
C ALA A 145 6.90 5.31 1.71
N ASP A 146 6.46 4.73 2.83
CA ASP A 146 6.99 3.47 3.36
C ASP A 146 6.71 2.28 2.42
N VAL A 147 5.51 2.21 1.85
CA VAL A 147 5.16 1.14 0.93
C VAL A 147 5.98 1.21 -0.36
N ARG A 148 6.30 2.41 -0.86
CA ARG A 148 7.19 2.57 -2.02
C ARG A 148 8.56 1.97 -1.74
N MET A 149 9.14 2.26 -0.58
CA MET A 149 10.44 1.70 -0.17
C MET A 149 10.36 0.17 0.03
N LEU A 150 9.27 -0.31 0.64
CA LEU A 150 9.02 -1.74 0.82
C LEU A 150 9.00 -2.47 -0.54
N LEU A 151 8.21 -1.97 -1.50
CA LEU A 151 8.13 -2.58 -2.82
C LEU A 151 9.47 -2.46 -3.57
N ALA A 152 10.17 -1.33 -3.45
CA ALA A 152 11.50 -1.17 -4.03
C ALA A 152 12.47 -2.26 -3.54
N GLY A 153 12.50 -2.53 -2.24
CA GLY A 153 13.27 -3.61 -1.65
C GLY A 153 12.85 -5.00 -2.13
N VAL A 154 11.54 -5.24 -2.30
CA VAL A 154 11.02 -6.51 -2.85
C VAL A 154 11.45 -6.72 -4.29
N VAL A 155 11.32 -5.69 -5.15
CA VAL A 155 11.66 -5.77 -6.58
C VAL A 155 13.17 -5.94 -6.77
N ALA A 156 14.00 -5.22 -6.02
CA ALA A 156 15.45 -5.40 -6.06
C ALA A 156 15.91 -6.75 -5.49
N GLY A 157 15.12 -7.34 -4.60
CA GLY A 157 15.47 -8.57 -3.93
C GLY A 157 15.06 -9.85 -4.64
N ARG A 158 14.03 -9.79 -5.50
CA ARG A 158 13.39 -10.98 -6.08
C ARG A 158 12.77 -10.66 -7.45
N PRO A 159 12.90 -11.54 -8.46
CA PRO A 159 12.10 -11.41 -9.68
C PRO A 159 10.60 -11.56 -9.36
N PRO A 160 9.70 -10.90 -10.12
CA PRO A 160 8.26 -10.96 -9.87
C PRO A 160 7.73 -12.40 -9.99
N GLY A 161 6.91 -12.82 -9.02
CA GLY A 161 6.30 -14.16 -9.03
C GLY A 161 5.25 -14.32 -10.15
N ARG A 162 4.97 -15.57 -10.56
CA ARG A 162 4.01 -15.92 -11.65
C ARG A 162 2.63 -15.23 -11.59
N GLY A 163 2.16 -14.79 -10.42
CA GLY A 163 0.85 -14.14 -10.23
C GLY A 163 0.85 -12.63 -10.50
N ALA A 164 2.03 -12.06 -10.73
CA ALA A 164 2.22 -10.73 -11.28
C ALA A 164 2.40 -10.77 -12.82
N ALA A 165 2.26 -11.94 -13.46
CA ALA A 165 2.34 -12.07 -14.91
C ALA A 165 1.16 -11.39 -15.61
N GLY A 166 1.45 -10.68 -16.70
CA GLY A 166 0.51 -9.92 -17.51
C GLY A 166 0.80 -8.42 -17.47
N GLU A 167 0.06 -7.67 -18.28
CA GLU A 167 0.31 -6.23 -18.45
C GLU A 167 0.25 -5.48 -17.12
N PRO A 168 1.25 -4.62 -16.82
CA PRO A 168 1.22 -3.72 -15.68
C PRO A 168 -0.05 -2.88 -15.66
N TRP A 169 -0.60 -2.66 -14.47
CA TRP A 169 -1.71 -1.72 -14.29
C TRP A 169 -1.20 -0.42 -13.70
N LEU A 170 -1.32 0.67 -14.46
CA LEU A 170 -1.05 2.01 -13.94
C LEU A 170 -2.14 2.37 -12.93
N VAL A 171 -1.74 2.62 -11.68
CA VAL A 171 -2.67 2.96 -10.62
C VAL A 171 -3.42 4.24 -10.99
N THR A 172 -4.74 4.17 -10.97
CA THR A 172 -5.64 5.28 -11.25
C THR A 172 -6.86 5.22 -10.31
N ASP A 173 -7.46 6.38 -10.07
CA ASP A 173 -8.72 6.51 -9.35
C ASP A 173 -9.90 5.91 -10.14
N ASP A 174 -9.77 5.80 -11.46
CA ASP A 174 -10.81 5.25 -12.31
C ASP A 174 -10.91 3.72 -12.19
N ALA A 175 -12.14 3.24 -12.05
CA ALA A 175 -12.49 1.83 -12.07
C ALA A 175 -13.72 1.62 -12.96
N SER A 176 -13.74 0.49 -13.68
CA SER A 176 -14.93 0.07 -14.43
C SER A 176 -16.07 -0.30 -13.46
N ALA A 177 -17.33 -0.06 -13.84
CA ALA A 177 -18.47 -0.36 -12.98
C ALA A 177 -18.90 -1.85 -13.02
N GLY A 178 -19.51 -2.32 -11.93
CA GLY A 178 -20.24 -3.59 -11.85
C GLY A 178 -19.51 -4.74 -11.11
N PHE A 179 -20.25 -5.78 -10.72
CA PHE A 179 -19.72 -6.86 -9.86
C PHE A 179 -18.56 -7.65 -10.48
N ARG A 180 -18.64 -7.99 -11.78
CA ARG A 180 -17.51 -8.62 -12.51
C ARG A 180 -16.31 -7.67 -12.62
N ALA A 181 -16.52 -6.35 -12.53
CA ALA A 181 -15.42 -5.39 -12.46
C ALA A 181 -14.67 -5.49 -11.11
N ALA A 182 -15.33 -5.83 -9.99
CA ALA A 182 -14.66 -6.00 -8.69
C ALA A 182 -13.57 -7.09 -8.76
N TYR A 183 -13.86 -8.23 -9.39
CA TYR A 183 -12.87 -9.30 -9.55
C TYR A 183 -11.73 -8.92 -10.49
N ARG A 184 -12.02 -8.15 -11.54
CA ARG A 184 -10.99 -7.62 -12.45
C ARG A 184 -10.10 -6.61 -11.73
N ASP A 185 -10.69 -5.69 -11.00
CA ASP A 185 -10.01 -4.68 -10.17
C ASP A 185 -9.05 -5.36 -9.16
N ARG A 186 -9.48 -6.42 -8.48
CA ARG A 186 -8.58 -7.22 -7.62
C ARG A 186 -7.35 -7.78 -8.34
N ARG A 187 -7.50 -8.20 -9.60
CA ARG A 187 -6.36 -8.70 -10.41
C ARG A 187 -5.45 -7.58 -10.89
N LEU A 188 -5.97 -6.36 -11.06
CA LEU A 188 -5.17 -5.19 -11.44
C LEU A 188 -4.23 -4.78 -10.30
N PHE A 189 -4.71 -4.72 -9.06
CA PHE A 189 -3.89 -4.40 -7.89
C PHE A 189 -2.65 -5.30 -7.73
N ARG A 190 -2.72 -6.57 -8.14
CA ARG A 190 -1.59 -7.51 -8.06
C ARG A 190 -0.43 -7.15 -9.00
N ARG A 191 -0.70 -6.29 -9.98
CA ARG A 191 0.19 -5.85 -11.07
C ARG A 191 0.35 -4.33 -11.07
N ALA A 192 0.05 -3.69 -9.95
CA ALA A 192 0.06 -2.24 -9.82
C ALA A 192 1.44 -1.65 -10.03
N VAL A 193 1.54 -0.66 -10.90
CA VAL A 193 2.72 0.18 -11.16
C VAL A 193 2.29 1.63 -11.01
N LEU A 194 3.09 2.45 -10.34
CA LEU A 194 2.80 3.88 -10.26
C LEU A 194 2.98 4.54 -11.65
N PRO A 195 2.21 5.59 -11.98
CA PRO A 195 2.37 6.27 -13.28
C PRO A 195 3.82 6.70 -13.59
N SER A 196 4.57 7.15 -12.58
CA SER A 196 5.98 7.53 -12.67
C SER A 196 6.95 6.37 -12.96
N CYS A 197 6.47 5.13 -12.83
CA CYS A 197 7.22 3.91 -13.06
C CYS A 197 6.79 3.19 -14.36
N ALA A 198 5.91 3.80 -15.16
CA ALA A 198 5.43 3.22 -16.41
C ALA A 198 6.60 2.89 -17.37
N GLY A 199 6.64 1.65 -17.86
CA GLY A 199 7.66 1.19 -18.82
C GLY A 199 9.07 1.03 -18.27
N LEU A 200 9.31 1.25 -16.97
CA LEU A 200 10.62 1.05 -16.37
C LEU A 200 10.95 -0.44 -16.21
N ASP A 201 12.24 -0.76 -16.37
CA ASP A 201 12.76 -2.06 -15.95
C ASP A 201 12.65 -2.22 -14.41
N PRO A 202 12.72 -3.45 -13.86
CA PRO A 202 12.59 -3.67 -12.42
C PRO A 202 13.60 -2.90 -11.55
N ALA A 203 14.85 -2.73 -11.99
CA ALA A 203 15.85 -2.00 -11.22
C ALA A 203 15.62 -0.48 -11.26
N ALA A 204 15.18 0.05 -12.40
CA ALA A 204 14.79 1.44 -12.57
C ALA A 204 13.52 1.76 -11.78
N GLU A 205 12.53 0.86 -11.79
CA GLU A 205 11.34 0.95 -10.96
C GLU A 205 11.70 0.99 -9.46
N ALA A 206 12.54 0.05 -9.00
CA ALA A 206 12.96 0.02 -7.60
C ALA A 206 13.64 1.34 -7.17
N LEU A 207 14.56 1.87 -7.98
CA LEU A 207 15.20 3.16 -7.69
C LEU A 207 14.22 4.33 -7.73
N ARG A 208 13.29 4.35 -8.68
CA ARG A 208 12.25 5.40 -8.77
C ARG A 208 11.38 5.40 -7.52
N LEU A 209 10.87 4.23 -7.11
CA LEU A 209 10.06 4.07 -5.91
C LEU A 209 10.82 4.48 -4.65
N GLY A 210 12.08 4.06 -4.50
CA GLY A 210 12.92 4.45 -3.37
C GLY A 210 13.21 5.95 -3.33
N THR A 211 13.42 6.58 -4.49
CA THR A 211 13.60 8.04 -4.62
C THR A 211 12.34 8.81 -4.23
N GLU A 212 11.17 8.38 -4.72
CA GLU A 212 9.89 8.99 -4.36
C GLU A 212 9.57 8.85 -2.87
N SER A 213 9.90 7.71 -2.27
CA SER A 213 9.76 7.48 -0.83
C SER A 213 10.56 8.53 -0.04
N VAL A 214 11.83 8.72 -0.38
CA VAL A 214 12.68 9.73 0.27
C VAL A 214 12.16 11.14 0.01
N GLY A 215 11.65 11.44 -1.20
CA GLY A 215 11.04 12.73 -1.52
C GLY A 215 9.83 13.05 -0.64
N LEU A 216 8.93 12.09 -0.44
CA LEU A 216 7.75 12.27 0.43
C LEU A 216 8.14 12.46 1.89
N HIS A 217 9.05 11.63 2.41
CA HIS A 217 9.56 11.80 3.79
C HIS A 217 10.33 13.12 3.96
N THR A 218 11.03 13.58 2.92
CA THR A 218 11.70 14.88 2.94
C THR A 218 10.71 16.03 3.01
N ALA A 219 9.65 15.98 2.20
CA ALA A 219 8.58 16.98 2.25
C ALA A 219 7.82 16.95 3.59
N LEU A 220 7.51 15.78 4.13
CA LEU A 220 6.91 15.66 5.46
C LEU A 220 7.79 16.25 6.57
N ALA A 221 9.10 15.96 6.55
CA ALA A 221 10.03 16.46 7.55
C ALA A 221 10.26 17.97 7.48
N ARG A 222 9.98 18.63 6.34
CA ARG A 222 9.99 20.09 6.21
C ARG A 222 8.81 20.73 6.97
N GLU A 223 7.63 20.14 6.84
CA GLU A 223 6.40 20.64 7.46
C GLU A 223 6.28 20.22 8.93
N ILE A 224 6.79 19.03 9.27
CA ILE A 224 6.65 18.40 10.58
C ILE A 224 8.01 17.84 11.01
N PRO A 225 8.81 18.58 11.80
CA PRO A 225 10.17 18.20 12.17
C PRO A 225 10.29 16.81 12.83
N ALA A 226 9.23 16.33 13.48
CA ALA A 226 9.19 14.99 14.07
C ALA A 226 9.45 13.85 13.06
N HIS A 227 9.23 14.07 11.76
CA HIS A 227 9.50 13.08 10.70
C HIS A 227 10.96 13.04 10.21
N ALA A 228 11.88 13.77 10.86
CA ALA A 228 13.28 13.81 10.45
C ALA A 228 13.97 12.44 10.52
N ALA A 229 13.63 11.61 11.52
CA ALA A 229 14.23 10.29 11.70
C ALA A 229 13.82 9.31 10.58
N GLU A 230 12.55 9.33 10.19
CA GLU A 230 12.01 8.54 9.08
C GLU A 230 12.65 8.95 7.75
N ARG A 231 12.86 10.25 7.53
CA ARG A 231 13.59 10.76 6.36
C ARG A 231 15.01 10.20 6.29
N GLU A 232 15.78 10.26 7.38
CA GLU A 232 17.15 9.77 7.38
C GLU A 232 17.21 8.24 7.22
N ARG A 233 16.27 7.51 7.81
CA ARG A 233 16.12 6.06 7.58
C ARG A 233 15.87 5.75 6.11
N ALA A 234 14.91 6.43 5.48
CA ALA A 234 14.59 6.24 4.07
C ALA A 234 15.79 6.56 3.16
N ARG A 235 16.57 7.60 3.48
CA ARG A 235 17.83 7.91 2.76
C ARG A 235 18.85 6.79 2.90
N GLY A 236 19.00 6.23 4.09
CA GLY A 236 19.86 5.07 4.34
C GLY A 236 19.44 3.86 3.51
N GLU A 237 18.14 3.53 3.51
CA GLU A 237 17.57 2.42 2.74
C GLU A 237 17.75 2.60 1.23
N LEU A 238 17.53 3.81 0.70
CA LEU A 238 17.77 4.11 -0.72
C LEU A 238 19.25 3.92 -1.11
N ARG A 239 20.20 4.32 -0.27
CA ARG A 239 21.63 4.10 -0.52
C ARG A 239 21.97 2.61 -0.55
N LEU A 240 21.42 1.82 0.38
CA LEU A 240 21.62 0.37 0.40
C LEU A 240 21.00 -0.29 -0.83
N LEU A 241 19.80 0.14 -1.22
CA LEU A 241 19.11 -0.32 -2.43
C LEU A 241 19.94 -0.06 -3.69
N ALA A 242 20.42 1.17 -3.86
CA ALA A 242 21.23 1.54 -5.03
C ALA A 242 22.54 0.75 -5.11
N ARG A 243 23.23 0.57 -3.96
CA ARG A 243 24.41 -0.30 -3.87
C ARG A 243 24.11 -1.73 -4.29
N ARG A 244 23.01 -2.31 -3.80
CA ARG A 244 22.58 -3.67 -4.16
C ARG A 244 22.32 -3.83 -5.66
N LEU A 245 21.79 -2.78 -6.29
CA LEU A 245 21.50 -2.75 -7.72
C LEU A 245 22.72 -2.39 -8.59
N GLY A 246 23.88 -2.08 -7.97
CA GLY A 246 25.07 -1.60 -8.71
C GLY A 246 24.85 -0.25 -9.40
N ARG A 247 23.96 0.61 -8.86
CA ARG A 247 23.59 1.90 -9.44
C ARG A 247 23.88 3.06 -8.47
N THR A 248 23.97 4.27 -8.99
CA THR A 248 24.07 5.49 -8.19
C THR A 248 22.69 5.93 -7.69
N VAL A 249 22.66 6.57 -6.51
CA VAL A 249 21.43 7.15 -5.97
C VAL A 249 21.12 8.44 -6.76
N PRO A 250 19.91 8.59 -7.33
CA PRO A 250 19.50 9.85 -7.94
C PRO A 250 19.50 10.99 -6.91
N PRO A 251 19.76 12.25 -7.30
CA PRO A 251 19.60 13.38 -6.39
C PRO A 251 18.16 13.42 -5.88
N VAL A 252 17.98 13.40 -4.56
CA VAL A 252 16.67 13.57 -3.92
C VAL A 252 16.59 14.98 -3.37
N GLY A 253 15.75 15.80 -4.00
CA GLY A 253 15.51 17.20 -3.66
C GLY A 253 14.72 17.42 -2.40
#